data_AF-A0A6V8MUG1-F1
#
_entry.id   AF-A0A6V8MUG1-F1
#
_cell.length_a   1.000
_cell.length_b   1.000
_cell.length_c   1.000
_cell.angle_alpha   90.00
_cell.angle_beta   90.00
_cell.angle_gamma   90.00
#
_symmetry.space_group_name_H-M   'P 1'
#
loop_
_entity.id
_entity.type
_entity.pdbx_description
1 polymer ?
#
loop_
_entity_poly.entity_id
_entity_poly.type
_entity_poly.pdbx_seq_one_letter_code
_entity_poly.pdbx_strand_id
1 'polypeptide(L)' 'MTEIIDGIAHVTAAEAAIELSTTETRVLMLLKQKALQGTLSDQGWFITKASLDSYEEAGETAPQQPACRTACTATRCGCH' A
#
# COMPACT_ATOMS: atom_id res chain seq x y z
N MET A 1 -13.12 -5.54 6.74
CA MET A 1 -13.79 -4.89 7.86
C MET A 1 -13.51 -3.41 7.78
N THR A 2 -14.43 -2.69 7.16
CA THR A 2 -14.39 -1.22 7.13
C THR A 2 -14.74 -0.70 8.52
N GLU A 3 -13.90 0.17 9.06
CA GLU A 3 -14.12 0.86 10.34
C GLU A 3 -14.47 2.33 10.08
N ILE A 4 -15.39 2.89 10.86
CA ILE A 4 -15.77 4.31 10.75
C ILE A 4 -15.08 5.08 11.89
N ILE A 5 -14.13 5.96 11.53
CA ILE A 5 -13.39 6.81 12.47
C ILE A 5 -13.72 8.26 12.11
N ASP A 6 -14.27 9.02 13.06
CA ASP A 6 -14.71 10.41 12.86
C ASP A 6 -15.66 10.61 11.66
N GLY A 7 -16.52 9.61 11.40
CA GLY A 7 -17.46 9.63 10.27
C GLY A 7 -16.84 9.28 8.91
N ILE A 8 -15.56 8.91 8.87
CA ILE A 8 -14.83 8.55 7.65
C ILE A 8 -14.60 7.03 7.63
N ALA A 9 -14.88 6.41 6.48
CA ALA A 9 -14.61 5.01 6.26
C ALA A 9 -13.10 4.75 6.10
N HIS A 10 -12.60 3.83 6.92
CA HIS A 10 -11.21 3.40 6.93
C HIS A 10 -11.12 1.88 6.81
N VAL A 11 -9.97 1.41 6.34
CA VAL A 11 -9.57 0.00 6.35
C VAL A 11 -8.18 -0.13 6.93
N THR A 12 -7.84 -1.31 7.43
CA THR A 12 -6.47 -1.57 7.91
C THR A 12 -5.46 -1.56 6.76
N ALA A 13 -4.17 -1.38 7.08
CA ALA A 13 -3.11 -1.47 6.08
C ALA A 13 -3.07 -2.82 5.35
N ALA A 14 -3.42 -3.91 6.04
CA ALA A 14 -3.52 -5.24 5.45
C ALA A 14 -4.65 -5.33 4.41
N GLU A 15 -5.80 -4.72 4.69
CA GLU A 15 -6.95 -4.71 3.78
C GLU A 15 -6.72 -3.80 2.58
N ALA A 16 -6.15 -2.62 2.81
CA ALA A 16 -5.69 -1.75 1.74
C ALA A 16 -4.70 -2.46 0.80
N ALA A 17 -3.85 -3.34 1.34
CA ALA A 17 -2.92 -4.12 0.54
C ALA A 17 -3.65 -5.14 -0.36
N ILE A 18 -4.69 -5.79 0.16
CA ILE A 18 -5.54 -6.72 -0.61
C ILE A 18 -6.27 -5.97 -1.72
N GLU A 19 -6.88 -4.82 -1.42
CA GLU A 19 -7.62 -4.00 -2.39
C GLU A 19 -6.71 -3.51 -3.52
N LEU A 20 -5.54 -2.96 -3.18
CA LEU A 20 -4.57 -2.48 -4.17
C LEU A 20 -3.72 -3.61 -4.79
N SER A 21 -4.01 -4.88 -4.50
CA SER A 21 -3.23 -6.04 -4.96
C SER A 21 -1.71 -5.86 -4.75
N THR A 22 -1.34 -5.38 -3.57
CA THR A 22 0.04 -5.04 -3.20
C THR A 22 0.40 -5.60 -1.81
N THR A 23 1.52 -5.18 -1.23
CA THR A 23 1.95 -5.59 0.12
C THR A 23 1.64 -4.50 1.14
N GLU A 24 1.43 -4.89 2.40
CA GLU A 24 1.23 -3.95 3.50
C GLU A 24 2.40 -2.95 3.59
N THR A 25 3.64 -3.41 3.43
CA THR A 25 4.82 -2.54 3.35
C THR A 25 4.70 -1.50 2.24
N ARG A 26 4.16 -1.85 1.07
CA ARG A 26 3.93 -0.90 -0.02
C ARG A 26 2.88 0.13 0.36
N VAL A 27 1.80 -0.26 1.02
CA VAL A 27 0.77 0.66 1.55
C VAL A 27 1.41 1.65 2.53
N LEU A 28 2.22 1.18 3.48
CA LEU A 28 2.95 2.04 4.42
C LEU A 28 3.92 2.99 3.72
N MET A 29 4.59 2.52 2.66
CA MET A 29 5.44 3.38 1.83
C MET A 29 4.63 4.47 1.10
N LEU A 30 3.41 4.17 0.64
CA LEU A 30 2.54 5.13 -0.03
C LEU A 30 2.02 6.19 0.96
N LEU A 31 1.69 5.80 2.19
CA LEU A 31 1.38 6.74 3.28
C LEU A 31 2.56 7.68 3.56
N LYS A 32 3.78 7.14 3.68
CA LYS A 32 5.01 7.93 3.87
C LYS A 32 5.27 8.90 2.71
N GLN A 33 4.91 8.51 1.49
CA GLN A 33 5.03 9.34 0.28
C GLN A 33 3.85 10.32 0.09
N LYS A 34 2.87 10.33 1.00
CA LYS A 34 1.62 11.10 0.89
C LYS A 34 0.79 10.77 -0.36
N ALA A 35 0.98 9.58 -0.93
CA ALA A 35 0.18 9.06 -2.03
C ALA A 35 -1.12 8.42 -1.53
N LEU A 36 -1.14 7.96 -0.28
CA LEU A 36 -2.35 7.57 0.44
C LEU A 36 -2.53 8.44 1.68
N GLN A 37 -3.77 8.56 2.14
CA GLN A 37 -4.14 9.23 3.39
C GLN A 37 -4.68 8.24 4.40
N GLY A 38 -4.25 8.37 5.65
CA GLY A 38 -4.63 7.51 6.74
C GLY A 38 -4.21 8.07 8.09
N THR A 39 -4.67 7.42 9.15
CA THR A 39 -4.37 7.75 10.54
C THR A 39 -3.70 6.56 11.23
N LEU A 40 -2.84 6.87 12.20
CA LEU A 40 -2.21 5.88 13.07
C LEU A 40 -3.03 5.77 14.36
N SER A 41 -3.42 4.55 14.71
CA SER A 41 -4.12 4.20 15.96
C SER A 41 -3.30 3.15 16.73
N ASP A 42 -3.72 2.79 17.94
CA ASP A 42 -3.08 1.77 18.77
C ASP A 42 -3.00 0.39 18.09
N GLN A 43 -3.95 0.12 17.19
CA GLN A 43 -4.02 -1.13 16.42
C GLN A 43 -3.21 -1.10 15.11
N GLY A 44 -2.62 0.05 14.75
CA GLY A 44 -1.83 0.23 13.53
C GLY A 44 -2.39 1.30 12.59
N TRP A 45 -1.98 1.22 11.33
CA TRP A 45 -2.36 2.20 10.30
C TRP A 45 -3.73 1.89 9.69
N PHE A 46 -4.56 2.92 9.65
CA PHE A 46 -5.89 2.93 9.05
C PHE A 46 -5.91 3.86 7.86
N ILE A 47 -6.27 3.35 6.68
CA ILE A 47 -6.24 4.07 5.42
C ILE A 47 -7.66 4.49 5.09
N THR A 48 -7.84 5.75 4.72
CA THR A 48 -9.14 6.27 4.29
C THR A 48 -9.56 5.63 2.96
N LYS A 49 -10.81 5.15 2.90
CA LYS A 49 -11.39 4.56 1.67
C LYS A 49 -11.33 5.52 0.48
N ALA A 50 -11.71 6.78 0.70
CA ALA A 50 -11.65 7.81 -0.33
C ALA A 50 -10.24 7.97 -0.94
N SER A 51 -9.18 7.82 -0.15
CA SER A 51 -7.82 7.89 -0.66
C SER A 51 -7.40 6.65 -1.45
N LEU A 52 -7.95 5.48 -1.11
CA LEU A 52 -7.73 4.26 -1.90
C LEU A 52 -8.42 4.37 -3.25
N ASP A 53 -9.69 4.78 -3.26
CA ASP A 53 -10.48 4.96 -4.47
C ASP A 53 -9.78 5.95 -5.42
N SER A 54 -9.36 7.12 -4.92
CA SER A 54 -8.63 8.10 -5.73
C SER A 54 -7.26 7.61 -6.22
N TYR A 55 -6.58 6.75 -5.45
CA TYR A 55 -5.30 6.18 -5.87
C TYR A 55 -5.48 5.12 -6.97
N GLU A 56 -6.53 4.31 -6.89
CA GLU A 56 -6.89 3.33 -7.91
C GLU A 56 -7.27 4.03 -9.23
N GLU A 57 -8.13 5.04 -9.17
CA GLU A 57 -8.53 5.86 -10.34
C GLU A 57 -7.31 6.54 -11.00
N ALA A 58 -6.38 7.07 -10.19
CA ALA A 58 -5.14 7.65 -10.71
C ALA A 58 -4.18 6.58 -11.30
N GLY A 59 -4.21 5.37 -10.74
CA GLY A 59 -3.42 4.22 -11.16
C GLY A 59 -3.86 3.64 -12.51
N GLU A 60 -5.16 3.71 -12.84
CA GLU A 60 -5.67 3.30 -14.16
C GLU A 60 -5.13 4.16 -15.31
N THR A 61 -4.68 5.38 -15.01
CA THR A 61 -4.05 6.29 -16.00
C THR A 61 -2.51 6.18 -16.01
N ALA A 62 -1.91 5.54 -15.00
CA ALA A 62 -0.46 5.42 -14.88
C ALA A 62 0.04 4.08 -15.46
N PRO A 63 1.11 4.06 -16.28
CA PRO A 63 1.70 2.81 -16.73
C PRO A 63 2.16 2.02 -15.51
N GLN A 64 1.65 0.79 -15.42
CA GLN A 64 1.93 -0.18 -14.37
C GLN A 64 3.39 -0.09 -13.92
N GLN A 65 3.59 0.17 -12.63
CA GLN A 65 4.93 0.14 -12.04
C GLN A 65 5.63 -1.15 -12.47
N PRO A 66 6.93 -1.09 -12.82
CA PRO A 66 7.63 -2.27 -13.29
C PRO A 66 7.50 -3.34 -12.22
N ALA A 67 6.76 -4.40 -12.55
CA ALA A 67 6.79 -5.65 -11.81
C ALA A 67 8.26 -5.92 -11.55
N CYS A 68 8.61 -6.06 -10.28
CA CYS A 68 9.97 -6.25 -9.81
C CYS A 68 10.60 -7.39 -10.62
N ARG A 69 11.28 -7.05 -11.73
CA ARG A 69 12.10 -7.94 -12.55
C ARG A 69 13.42 -8.12 -11.81
N THR A 70 13.36 -8.51 -10.54
CA THR A 70 14.53 -9.10 -9.90
C THR A 70 14.63 -10.50 -10.48
N ALA A 71 15.24 -10.58 -11.66
CA ALA A 71 16.13 -11.70 -11.91
C ALA A 71 17.13 -11.67 -10.75
N CYS A 72 16.85 -12.43 -9.70
CA CYS A 72 17.86 -12.85 -8.75
C CYS A 72 18.83 -13.75 -9.53
N THR A 73 19.64 -13.17 -10.41
CA THR A 73 20.90 -13.77 -10.81
C THR A 73 21.79 -13.68 -9.59
N ALA A 74 21.70 -14.71 -8.74
CA ALA A 74 22.60 -14.97 -7.65
C ALA A 74 24.04 -14.96 -8.18
N THR A 75 24.64 -13.77 -8.24
CA THR A 75 26.06 -13.60 -8.52
C THR A 75 26.77 -13.78 -7.18
N ARG A 76 27.23 -15.02 -6.97
CA ARG A 76 28.21 -15.47 -5.99
C ARG A 76 27.83 -15.28 -4.52
N CYS A 77 27.26 -16.35 -3.94
CA CYS A 77 27.59 -16.69 -2.55
C CYS A 77 29.10 -16.91 -2.48
N GLY A 78 29.83 -15.95 -1.90
CA GLY A 78 31.22 -16.12 -1.55
C GLY A 78 31.32 -17.10 -0.39
N CYS A 79 31.82 -18.30 -0.65
CA CYS A 79 32.50 -19.08 0.37
C CYS A 79 33.87 -18.44 0.58
N HIS A 80 34.13 -17.93 1.78
CA HIS A 80 35.47 -17.75 2.30
C HIS A 80 35.47 -18.12 3.78
#